data_AF-A0A0S4R2Y9-F1
#
_entry.id   AF-A0A0S4R2Y9-F1
#
_cell.length_a   1.000
_cell.length_b   1.000
_cell.length_c   1.000
_cell.angle_alpha   90.00
_cell.angle_beta   90.00
_cell.angle_gamma   90.00
#
_symmetry.space_group_name_H-M   'P 1'
#
loop_
_entity.id
_entity.type
_entity.pdbx_description
1 polymer ?
#
loop_
_entity_poly.entity_id
_entity_poly.type
_entity_poly.pdbx_seq_one_letter_code
_entity_poly.pdbx_strand_id
1 'polypeptide(L)'
;MSRQVVDFDVLVGPTAGELAAIEAEWPLIAAGIAVVGAEAAIAAGDHSEIAARRLAAARQHHATVAAGFAPTGPDTHRPITSPRPLRTVRPAFDARRTA
;
A
#
# COMPACT_ATOMS: atom_id res chain seq x y z
N MET A 1 27.65 26.73 -16.93
CA MET A 1 26.88 26.18 -15.79
C MET A 1 25.45 26.01 -16.25
N SER A 2 25.08 24.82 -16.73
CA SER A 2 23.75 24.56 -17.27
C SER A 2 22.74 24.50 -16.13
N ARG A 3 21.75 25.40 -16.16
CA ARG A 3 20.63 25.45 -15.25
C ARG A 3 19.70 24.29 -15.60
N GLN A 4 19.69 23.27 -14.76
CA GLN A 4 18.71 22.18 -14.85
C GLN A 4 17.33 22.78 -14.62
N VAL A 5 16.51 22.81 -15.66
CA VAL A 5 15.09 23.16 -15.57
C VAL A 5 14.43 21.99 -14.86
N VAL A 6 14.02 22.22 -13.61
CA VAL A 6 13.17 21.26 -12.89
C VAL A 6 11.83 21.29 -13.60
N ASP A 7 11.52 20.21 -14.31
CA ASP A 7 10.24 20.06 -14.98
C ASP A 7 9.13 20.08 -13.92
N PHE A 8 8.29 21.10 -13.97
CA PHE A 8 7.27 21.40 -12.97
C PHE A 8 5.91 20.81 -13.36
N ASP A 9 5.90 19.76 -14.19
CA ASP A 9 4.69 19.01 -14.55
C ASP A 9 4.10 18.20 -13.36
N VAL A 10 4.67 18.39 -12.16
CA VAL A 10 4.22 17.92 -10.83
C VAL A 10 2.97 18.67 -10.31
N LEU A 11 2.42 19.64 -11.06
CA LEU A 11 1.29 20.47 -10.58
C LEU A 11 -0.08 19.77 -10.67
N VAL A 12 -0.18 18.63 -11.35
CA VAL A 12 -1.38 17.78 -11.31
C VAL A 12 -1.11 16.68 -10.28
N GLY A 13 -1.72 16.82 -9.09
CA GLY A 13 -1.67 15.77 -8.07
C GLY A 13 -2.27 14.46 -8.58
N PRO A 14 -2.02 13.33 -7.88
CA PRO A 14 -2.52 12.04 -8.30
C PRO A 14 -4.04 12.08 -8.47
N THR A 15 -4.51 11.50 -9.57
CA THR A 15 -5.94 11.29 -9.80
C THR A 15 -6.53 10.42 -8.68
N ALA A 16 -7.85 10.52 -8.48
CA ALA A 16 -8.53 9.66 -7.50
C ALA A 16 -8.31 8.16 -7.78
N GLY A 17 -8.16 7.78 -9.06
CA GLY A 17 -7.83 6.42 -9.45
C GLY A 17 -6.43 6.00 -9.01
N GLU A 18 -5.43 6.88 -9.18
CA GLU A 18 -4.06 6.63 -8.73
C GLU A 18 -3.94 6.58 -7.21
N LEU A 19 -4.63 7.48 -6.48
CA LEU A 19 -4.70 7.40 -5.03
C LEU A 19 -5.32 6.09 -4.56
N ALA A 20 -6.43 5.66 -5.16
CA ALA A 20 -7.05 4.38 -4.83
C ALA A 20 -6.13 3.19 -5.13
N ALA A 21 -5.30 3.32 -6.16
CA ALA A 21 -4.34 2.31 -6.54
C ALA A 21 -3.19 2.21 -5.52
N ILE A 22 -2.66 3.35 -5.05
CA ILE A 22 -1.68 3.42 -3.95
C ILE A 22 -2.29 2.84 -2.67
N GLU A 23 -3.53 3.22 -2.35
CA GLU A 23 -4.22 2.70 -1.16
C GLU A 23 -4.37 1.18 -1.19
N ALA A 24 -4.56 0.60 -2.38
CA ALA A 24 -4.67 -0.83 -2.55
C ALA A 24 -3.33 -1.56 -2.35
N GLU A 25 -2.19 -0.87 -2.41
CA GLU A 25 -0.84 -1.42 -2.18
C GLU A 25 -0.47 -1.47 -0.70
N TRP A 26 -1.13 -0.68 0.15
CA TRP A 26 -0.82 -0.58 1.58
C TRP A 26 -0.74 -1.92 2.34
N PRO A 27 -1.64 -2.90 2.11
CA PRO A 27 -1.54 -4.19 2.81
C PRO A 27 -0.20 -4.89 2.55
N LEU A 28 0.31 -4.86 1.31
CA LEU A 28 1.58 -5.47 0.96
C LEU A 28 2.76 -4.71 1.59
N ILE A 29 2.73 -3.38 1.52
CA ILE A 29 3.75 -2.51 2.12
C ILE A 29 3.82 -2.74 3.63
N ALA A 30 2.67 -2.77 4.32
CA ALA A 30 2.59 -2.99 5.76
C ALA A 30 3.16 -4.36 6.16
N ALA A 31 2.84 -5.42 5.40
CA ALA A 31 3.40 -6.75 5.64
C ALA A 31 4.92 -6.78 5.43
N GLY A 32 5.44 -6.05 4.44
CA GLY A 32 6.88 -5.90 4.20
C GLY A 32 7.59 -5.19 5.35
N ILE A 33 7.02 -4.09 5.86
CA ILE A 33 7.54 -3.38 7.03
C ILE A 33 7.62 -4.29 8.27
N ALA A 34 6.63 -5.16 8.47
CA ALA A 34 6.64 -6.12 9.59
C ALA A 34 7.81 -7.12 9.49
N VAL A 35 8.16 -7.59 8.28
CA VAL A 35 9.34 -8.45 8.07
C VAL A 35 10.61 -7.69 8.41
N VAL A 36 10.80 -6.50 7.83
CA VAL A 36 12.00 -5.67 8.07
C VAL A 36 12.13 -5.32 9.55
N GLY A 37 11.03 -5.02 10.24
CA GLY A 37 11.02 -4.77 11.68
C GLY A 37 11.47 -5.98 12.50
N ALA A 38 11.03 -7.19 12.15
CA ALA A 38 11.47 -8.41 12.82
C ALA A 38 12.95 -8.73 12.54
N GLU A 39 13.42 -8.51 11.31
CA GLU A 39 14.84 -8.67 10.95
C GLU A 39 15.73 -7.66 11.67
N ALA A 40 15.27 -6.40 11.77
CA ALA A 40 15.97 -5.35 12.49
C ALA A 40 16.10 -5.66 13.99
N ALA A 41 15.07 -6.26 14.62
CA ALA A 41 15.15 -6.69 16.01
C ALA A 41 16.23 -7.76 16.24
N ILE A 42 16.33 -8.74 15.32
CA ILE A 42 17.38 -9.76 15.37
C ILE A 42 18.76 -9.12 15.14
N ALA A 43 18.89 -8.21 14.16
CA ALA A 43 20.13 -7.50 13.90
C ALA A 43 20.57 -6.61 15.08
N ALA A 44 19.62 -6.08 15.84
CA ALA A 44 19.87 -5.32 17.07
C ALA A 44 20.24 -6.22 18.28
N GLY A 45 20.25 -7.55 18.13
CA GLY A 45 20.73 -8.50 19.13
C GLY A 45 19.65 -9.36 19.81
N ASP A 46 18.37 -9.24 19.42
CA ASP A 46 17.33 -10.16 19.92
C ASP A 46 17.41 -11.51 19.19
N HIS A 47 18.21 -12.42 19.73
CA HIS A 47 18.39 -13.78 19.21
C HIS A 47 17.50 -14.81 19.92
N SER A 48 16.42 -14.37 20.57
CA SER A 48 15.49 -15.27 21.24
C SER A 48 14.69 -16.13 20.26
N GLU A 49 14.20 -17.30 20.72
CA GLU A 49 13.26 -18.11 19.93
C GLU A 49 11.98 -17.34 19.57
N ILE A 50 11.57 -16.40 20.41
CA ILE A 50 10.41 -15.53 20.17
C ILE A 50 10.69 -14.62 18.96
N ALA A 51 11.88 -14.02 18.87
CA ALA A 51 12.27 -13.23 17.70
C ALA A 51 12.27 -14.07 16.42
N ALA A 52 12.82 -15.29 16.47
CA ALA A 52 12.79 -16.21 15.34
C ALA A 52 11.35 -16.56 14.90
N ARG A 53 10.45 -16.84 15.85
CA ARG A 53 9.03 -17.11 15.58
C ARG A 53 8.32 -15.89 14.99
N ARG A 54 8.61 -14.69 15.49
CA ARG A 54 8.06 -13.43 14.97
C ARG A 54 8.49 -13.20 13.52
N LEU A 55 9.76 -13.42 13.20
CA LEU A 55 10.25 -13.32 11.83
C LEU A 55 9.58 -14.34 10.91
N ALA A 56 9.46 -15.60 11.35
CA ALA A 56 8.79 -16.63 10.57
C ALA A 56 7.31 -16.28 10.30
N ALA A 57 6.59 -15.80 11.33
CA ALA A 57 5.20 -15.36 11.20
C ALA A 57 5.06 -14.16 10.25
N ALA A 58 5.95 -13.17 10.34
CA ALA A 58 5.95 -12.01 9.46
C ALA A 58 6.20 -12.41 8.00
N ARG A 59 7.16 -13.30 7.73
CA ARG A 59 7.45 -13.81 6.39
C ARG A 59 6.27 -14.60 5.82
N GLN A 60 5.64 -15.45 6.62
CA GLN A 60 4.45 -16.20 6.19
C GLN A 60 3.28 -15.27 5.86
N HIS A 61 3.06 -14.26 6.69
CA HIS A 61 2.03 -13.26 6.45
C HIS A 61 2.31 -12.47 5.17
N HIS A 62 3.55 -11.99 4.98
CA HIS A 62 3.97 -11.30 3.76
C HIS A 62 3.76 -12.16 2.52
N ALA A 63 4.15 -13.44 2.53
CA ALA A 63 3.92 -14.36 1.42
C ALA A 63 2.42 -14.53 1.11
N THR A 64 1.59 -14.62 2.15
CA THR A 64 0.13 -14.74 2.01
C THR A 64 -0.47 -13.48 1.38
N VAL A 65 -0.04 -12.29 1.80
CA VAL A 65 -0.49 -11.02 1.23
C VAL A 65 0.01 -10.87 -0.21
N ALA A 66 1.30 -11.13 -0.45
CA ALA A 66 1.93 -11.03 -1.77
C ALA A 66 1.27 -11.92 -2.83
N ALA A 67 0.74 -13.09 -2.44
CA ALA A 67 -0.03 -13.95 -3.33
C ALA A 67 -1.30 -13.28 -3.89
N GLY A 68 -1.77 -12.19 -3.27
CA GLY A 68 -2.87 -11.37 -3.77
C GLY A 68 -2.45 -10.25 -4.72
N PHE A 69 -1.16 -10.09 -5.04
CA PHE A 69 -0.63 -9.00 -5.86
C PHE A 69 0.14 -9.53 -7.08
N ALA A 70 -0.02 -8.84 -8.21
CA ALA A 70 0.78 -9.03 -9.42
C ALA A 70 1.81 -7.89 -9.55
N PRO A 71 3.06 -8.18 -9.93
CA PRO A 71 4.03 -7.15 -10.25
C PRO A 71 3.63 -6.47 -11.56
N THR A 72 3.72 -5.13 -11.59
CA THR A 72 3.40 -4.30 -12.76
C THR A 72 4.56 -3.42 -13.24
N GLY A 73 5.67 -3.43 -12.50
CA GLY A 73 6.90 -2.70 -12.80
C GLY A 73 7.94 -2.96 -11.70
N PRO A 74 9.12 -2.32 -11.79
CA PRO A 74 10.05 -2.29 -10.66
C PRO A 74 9.34 -1.66 -9.46
N ASP A 75 9.32 -2.38 -8.34
CA ASP A 75 8.73 -1.95 -7.08
C ASP A 75 7.22 -1.59 -7.10
N THR A 76 6.50 -1.90 -8.18
CA THR A 76 5.06 -1.57 -8.31
C THR A 76 4.21 -2.83 -8.33
N HIS A 77 3.25 -2.91 -7.42
CA HIS A 77 2.36 -4.06 -7.28
C HIS A 77 0.91 -3.65 -7.46
N ARG A 78 0.09 -4.52 -8.05
CA ARG A 78 -1.36 -4.32 -8.16
C ARG A 78 -2.09 -5.52 -7.60
N PRO A 79 -3.22 -5.35 -6.89
CA PRO A 79 -4.04 -6.48 -6.49
C PRO A 79 -4.48 -7.30 -7.71
N ILE A 80 -4.36 -8.64 -7.64
CA ILE A 80 -4.76 -9.56 -8.72
C ILE A 80 -6.28 -9.50 -8.94
N THR A 81 -7.04 -9.35 -7.86
CA THR A 81 -8.45 -8.97 -7.93
C THR A 81 -8.53 -7.46 -7.73
N SER A 82 -8.73 -6.70 -8.81
CA SER A 82 -9.06 -5.29 -8.68
C SER A 82 -10.19 -5.14 -7.67
N PRO A 83 -10.08 -4.27 -6.66
CA PRO A 83 -11.23 -3.95 -5.83
C PRO A 83 -12.32 -3.44 -6.77
N ARG A 84 -13.46 -4.16 -6.78
CA ARG A 84 -14.65 -3.74 -7.52
C ARG A 84 -14.92 -2.29 -7.12
N PRO A 85 -15.03 -1.34 -8.08
CA PRO A 85 -15.25 0.06 -7.72
C PRO A 85 -16.48 0.14 -6.81
N LEU A 86 -16.30 0.73 -5.63
CA LEU A 86 -17.39 0.98 -4.70
C LEU A 86 -18.45 1.75 -5.47
N ARG A 87 -19.60 1.12 -5.68
CA ARG A 87 -20.76 1.74 -6.32
C ARG A 87 -21.05 3.02 -5.54
N THR A 88 -20.76 4.16 -6.14
CA THR A 88 -21.09 5.48 -5.59
C THR A 88 -22.61 5.54 -5.47
N VAL A 89 -23.12 5.28 -4.28
CA VAL A 89 -24.51 5.56 -3.95
C VAL A 89 -24.59 7.08 -3.82
N ARG A 90 -25.02 7.75 -4.89
CA ARG A 90 -25.30 9.18 -4.87
C ARG A 90 -26.41 9.41 -3.83
N PRO A 91 -26.18 10.17 -2.74
CA PRO A 91 -27.27 10.48 -1.83
C PRO A 91 -28.28 11.34 -2.61
N ALA A 92 -29.52 10.86 -2.70
CA ALA A 92 -30.63 11.67 -3.16
C ALA A 92 -30.88 12.72 -2.07
N PHE A 93 -30.30 13.90 -2.24
CA PHE A 93 -30.61 15.06 -1.42
C PHE A 93 -32.01 15.53 -1.82
N ASP A 94 -33.02 15.10 -1.08
CA ASP A 94 -34.42 15.47 -1.31
C ASP A 94 -34.65 16.88 -0.77
N ALA A 95 -34.65 17.86 -1.67
CA ALA A 95 -34.76 19.29 -1.37
C ALA A 95 -36.19 19.73 -0.98
N ARG A 96 -36.96 18.89 -0.27
CA ARG A 96 -38.33 19.21 0.15
C ARG A 96 -38.53 19.06 1.66
N ARG A 97 -37.83 19.86 2.45
CA ARG A 97 -38.28 20.15 3.82
C ARG A 97 -37.68 21.43 4.35
N THR A 98 -38.35 22.55 4.09
CA THR A 98 -38.69 23.57 5.10
C THR A 98 -39.74 24.48 4.48
N ALA A 99 -40.93 24.46 5.08
CA ALA A 99 -41.97 25.45 4.95
C ALA A 99 -41.60 26.71 5.75
#